data_AF-A0A7S2NCD9-F1
#
_entry.id   AF-A0A7S2NCD9-F1
#
_cell.length_a   1.000
_cell.length_b   1.000
_cell.length_c   1.000
_cell.angle_alpha   90.00
_cell.angle_beta   90.00
_cell.angle_gamma   90.00
#
_symmetry.space_group_name_H-M   'P 1'
#
loop_
_entity.id
_entity.type
_entity.pdbx_description
1 polymer ?
#
loop_
_entity_poly.entity_id
_entity_poly.type
_entity_poly.pdbx_seq_one_letter_code
_entity_poly.pdbx_strand_id
1 'polypeptide(L)'
;TVKGLMAGTFAPSMSLYLSQHGMSYAYCGVGELGWGYVLASFFVCWIVADLFEFSYHYLGHSVSWMWQVHRHHHRFYNPSPFSVIADEPVDQFVRAMPMLLFPLVAPVNMDLLFSLFGVFFYAYGVYLHWGYEFESIDA
;
A
#
# COMPACT_ATOMS: atom_id res chain seq x y z
N THR A 1 3.65 -6.48 16.89
CA THR A 1 4.52 -7.36 16.09
C THR A 1 3.76 -8.46 15.37
N VAL A 2 3.05 -9.40 16.03
CA VAL A 2 2.28 -10.45 15.32
C VAL A 2 0.98 -9.93 14.68
N LYS A 3 0.19 -9.13 15.41
CA LYS A 3 -1.08 -8.58 14.91
C LYS A 3 -0.93 -7.73 13.65
N GLY A 4 0.10 -6.88 13.62
CA GLY A 4 0.43 -6.06 12.44
C GLY A 4 0.81 -6.93 11.25
N LEU A 5 1.71 -7.90 11.45
CA LEU A 5 2.08 -8.84 10.38
C LEU A 5 0.85 -9.55 9.79
N MET A 6 -0.07 -10.04 10.62
CA MET A 6 -1.31 -10.67 10.12
C MET A 6 -2.16 -9.67 9.34
N ALA A 7 -2.33 -8.45 9.83
CA ALA A 7 -3.12 -7.42 9.17
C ALA A 7 -2.54 -7.01 7.81
N GLY A 8 -1.24 -6.72 7.74
CA GLY A 8 -0.57 -6.32 6.51
C GLY A 8 -0.44 -7.46 5.48
N THR A 9 -0.38 -8.72 5.92
CA THR A 9 -0.28 -9.87 5.00
C THR A 9 -1.62 -10.45 4.59
N PHE A 10 -2.73 -10.08 5.26
CA PHE A 10 -4.05 -10.62 4.95
C PHE A 10 -4.45 -10.35 3.49
N ALA A 11 -4.38 -9.10 3.05
CA ALA A 11 -4.80 -8.70 1.70
C ALA A 11 -4.05 -9.44 0.58
N PRO A 12 -2.70 -9.43 0.55
CA PRO A 12 -1.96 -10.17 -0.47
C PRO A 12 -2.17 -11.69 -0.37
N SER A 13 -2.29 -12.26 0.84
CA SER A 13 -2.55 -13.69 1.01
C SER A 13 -3.93 -14.09 0.48
N MET A 14 -4.95 -13.28 0.78
CA MET A 14 -6.30 -13.48 0.26
C MET A 14 -6.33 -13.35 -1.26
N SER A 15 -5.62 -12.37 -1.83
CA SER A 15 -5.55 -12.19 -3.28
C SER A 15 -5.00 -13.43 -4.00
N LEU A 16 -3.91 -14.01 -3.48
CA LEU A 16 -3.34 -15.26 -4.00
C LEU A 16 -4.30 -16.45 -3.81
N TYR A 17 -4.94 -16.55 -2.65
CA TYR A 17 -5.92 -17.61 -2.39
C TYR A 17 -7.10 -17.54 -3.37
N LEU A 18 -7.67 -16.35 -3.60
CA LEU A 18 -8.77 -16.14 -4.54
C LEU A 18 -8.35 -16.42 -5.99
N SER A 19 -7.12 -16.05 -6.37
CA SER A 19 -6.56 -16.33 -7.70
C SER A 19 -6.46 -17.84 -7.96
N GLN A 20 -5.98 -18.61 -6.97
CA GLN A 20 -5.92 -20.09 -7.06
C GLN A 20 -7.29 -20.75 -7.24
N HIS A 21 -8.37 -20.09 -6.82
CA HIS A 21 -9.74 -20.58 -6.95
C HIS A 21 -10.50 -19.95 -8.12
N GLY A 22 -9.83 -19.18 -8.98
CA GLY A 22 -10.47 -18.50 -10.12
C GLY A 22 -11.49 -17.44 -9.71
N MET A 23 -11.39 -16.92 -8.48
CA MET A 23 -12.29 -15.90 -7.92
C MET A 23 -11.72 -14.47 -8.02
N SER A 24 -10.52 -14.31 -8.58
CA SER A 24 -9.91 -13.03 -8.88
C SER A 24 -9.19 -13.09 -10.22
N TYR A 25 -8.86 -11.92 -10.76
CA TYR A 25 -8.08 -11.75 -11.98
C TYR A 25 -6.58 -11.59 -11.71
N ALA A 26 -6.12 -11.90 -10.50
CA ALA A 26 -4.69 -11.87 -10.17
C ALA A 26 -3.93 -12.91 -10.99
N TYR A 27 -2.78 -12.50 -11.53
CA TYR A 27 -1.87 -13.37 -12.28
C TYR A 27 -0.41 -13.09 -11.91
N CYS A 28 0.51 -14.00 -12.26
CA CYS A 28 1.96 -13.82 -12.08
C CYS A 28 2.69 -13.92 -13.42
N GLY A 29 3.89 -13.35 -13.47
CA GLY A 29 4.68 -13.23 -14.70
C GLY A 29 4.04 -12.33 -15.76
N VAL A 30 4.71 -12.19 -16.89
CA VAL A 30 4.27 -11.29 -17.96
C VAL A 30 3.03 -11.82 -18.68
N GLY A 31 2.93 -13.15 -18.82
CA GLY A 31 1.80 -13.83 -19.44
C GLY A 31 1.51 -13.35 -20.86
N GLU A 32 0.25 -13.51 -21.26
CA GLU A 32 -0.26 -13.14 -22.60
C GLU A 32 -0.53 -11.63 -22.74
N LEU A 33 -0.71 -10.92 -21.63
CA LEU A 33 -1.00 -9.48 -21.62
C LEU A 33 0.23 -8.62 -21.97
N GLY A 34 1.44 -9.18 -21.83
CA GLY A 34 2.67 -8.55 -22.28
C GLY A 34 3.17 -7.41 -21.38
N TRP A 35 4.43 -7.00 -21.59
CA TRP A 35 5.08 -5.96 -20.80
C TRP A 35 4.38 -4.60 -20.91
N GLY A 36 3.79 -4.28 -22.06
CA GLY A 36 3.05 -3.03 -22.25
C GLY A 36 1.86 -2.91 -21.30
N TYR A 37 1.11 -4.00 -21.10
CA TYR A 37 0.02 -4.05 -20.13
C TYR A 37 0.55 -3.95 -18.70
N VAL A 38 1.60 -4.70 -18.34
CA VAL A 38 2.21 -4.63 -17.01
C VAL A 38 2.65 -3.20 -16.68
N LEU A 39 3.28 -2.50 -17.62
CA LEU A 39 3.70 -1.10 -17.43
C LEU A 39 2.51 -0.14 -17.32
N ALA A 40 1.48 -0.30 -18.15
CA ALA A 40 0.26 0.52 -18.03
C ALA A 40 -0.44 0.30 -16.68
N SER A 41 -0.57 -0.97 -16.27
CA SER A 41 -1.13 -1.37 -14.98
C SER A 41 -0.32 -0.84 -13.81
N PHE A 42 1.01 -0.70 -13.93
CA PHE A 42 1.84 -0.05 -12.92
C PHE A 42 1.36 1.38 -12.65
N PHE A 43 1.23 2.21 -13.68
CA PHE A 43 0.84 3.61 -13.51
C PHE A 43 -0.59 3.74 -12.96
N VAL A 44 -1.51 2.90 -13.43
CA VAL A 44 -2.89 2.90 -12.92
C VAL A 44 -2.92 2.48 -11.45
N CYS A 45 -2.28 1.36 -11.10
CA CYS A 45 -2.24 0.87 -9.72
C CYS A 45 -1.54 1.87 -8.80
N TRP A 46 -0.44 2.49 -9.26
CA TRP A 46 0.29 3.50 -8.50
C TRP A 46 -0.60 4.72 -8.19
N ILE A 47 -1.20 5.35 -9.21
CA ILE A 47 -2.02 6.55 -9.02
C ILE A 47 -3.23 6.25 -8.13
N VAL A 48 -3.91 5.12 -8.36
CA VAL A 48 -5.10 4.76 -7.58
C VAL A 48 -4.73 4.40 -6.14
N ALA A 49 -3.62 3.69 -5.92
CA ALA A 49 -3.15 3.37 -4.57
C ALA A 49 -2.68 4.61 -3.81
N ASP A 50 -2.00 5.54 -4.48
CA ASP A 50 -1.57 6.82 -3.92
C ASP A 50 -2.78 7.66 -3.48
N LEU A 51 -3.78 7.82 -4.37
CA LEU A 51 -5.02 8.51 -4.02
C LEU A 51 -5.78 7.83 -2.88
N PHE A 52 -5.80 6.49 -2.86
CA PHE A 52 -6.40 5.72 -1.78
C PHE A 52 -5.70 5.98 -0.45
N GLU A 53 -4.37 5.92 -0.41
CA GLU A 53 -3.59 6.15 0.81
C GLU A 53 -3.72 7.60 1.28
N PHE A 54 -3.60 8.57 0.36
CA PHE A 54 -3.84 9.98 0.64
C PHE A 54 -5.23 10.21 1.25
N SER A 55 -6.26 9.61 0.66
CA SER A 55 -7.64 9.76 1.16
C SER A 55 -7.80 9.17 2.55
N TYR A 56 -7.27 7.96 2.80
CA TYR A 56 -7.30 7.34 4.12
C TYR A 56 -6.56 8.18 5.15
N HIS A 57 -5.37 8.66 4.80
CA HIS A 57 -4.56 9.52 5.65
C HIS A 57 -5.27 10.84 5.98
N TYR A 58 -5.78 11.54 4.96
CA TYR A 58 -6.53 12.78 5.11
C TYR A 58 -7.75 12.60 6.03
N LEU A 59 -8.50 11.51 5.86
CA LEU A 59 -9.63 11.19 6.73
C LEU A 59 -9.18 10.84 8.16
N GLY A 60 -8.02 10.20 8.32
CA GLY A 60 -7.36 9.98 9.61
C GLY A 60 -7.13 11.27 10.40
N HIS A 61 -6.84 12.37 9.71
CA HIS A 61 -6.69 13.70 10.32
C HIS A 61 -8.00 14.50 10.43
N SER A 62 -9.00 14.20 9.60
CA SER A 62 -10.22 15.02 9.46
C SER A 62 -11.43 14.44 10.20
N VAL A 63 -11.44 13.15 10.51
CA VAL A 63 -12.58 12.43 11.10
C VAL A 63 -12.21 11.91 12.49
N SER A 64 -13.01 12.28 13.50
CA SER A 64 -12.67 12.07 14.92
C SER A 64 -12.42 10.61 15.31
N TRP A 65 -13.22 9.67 14.80
CA TRP A 65 -13.04 8.25 15.10
C TRP A 65 -11.87 7.63 14.34
N MET A 66 -11.56 8.11 13.13
CA MET A 66 -10.38 7.66 12.38
C MET A 66 -9.09 8.16 13.03
N TRP A 67 -9.12 9.38 13.59
CA TRP A 67 -8.02 9.91 14.38
C TRP A 67 -7.70 9.05 15.61
N GLN A 68 -8.69 8.39 16.23
CA GLN A 68 -8.44 7.49 17.35
C GLN A 68 -7.54 6.30 16.97
N VAL A 69 -7.57 5.88 15.70
CA VAL A 69 -6.67 4.87 15.14
C VAL A 69 -5.36 5.54 14.68
N HIS A 70 -5.45 6.54 13.80
CA HIS A 70 -4.32 7.14 13.12
C HIS A 70 -3.34 7.90 14.04
N ARG A 71 -3.80 8.43 15.18
CA ARG A 71 -2.95 9.16 16.14
C ARG A 71 -1.77 8.34 16.67
N HIS A 72 -1.86 7.01 16.63
CA HIS A 72 -0.80 6.13 17.11
C HIS A 72 0.40 6.14 16.17
N HIS A 73 0.17 6.27 14.86
CA HIS A 73 1.22 6.49 13.86
C HIS A 73 2.00 7.78 14.15
N HIS A 74 1.30 8.85 14.54
CA HIS A 74 1.88 10.15 14.92
C HIS A 74 2.57 10.19 16.29
N ARG A 75 2.73 9.04 16.97
CA ARG A 75 3.43 9.00 18.27
C ARG A 75 4.92 9.32 18.16
N PHE A 76 5.53 9.15 16.98
CA PHE A 76 6.95 9.34 16.75
C PHE A 76 7.25 10.76 16.25
N TYR A 77 7.60 11.66 17.17
CA TYR A 77 7.94 13.06 16.85
C TYR A 77 9.27 13.23 16.09
N ASN A 78 10.15 12.23 16.15
CA ASN A 78 11.37 12.17 15.36
C ASN A 78 11.33 10.87 14.54
N PRO A 79 10.73 10.91 13.35
CA PRO A 79 10.53 9.70 12.57
C PRO A 79 11.88 9.13 12.11
N SER A 80 11.90 7.81 11.94
CA SER A 80 13.01 7.07 11.36
C SER A 80 12.51 6.36 10.10
N PRO A 81 13.40 5.78 9.28
CA PRO A 81 13.00 4.90 8.18
C PRO A 81 12.00 3.80 8.59
N PHE A 82 12.00 3.35 9.85
CA PHE A 82 11.08 2.33 10.32
C PHE A 82 9.71 2.87 10.78
N SER A 83 9.56 4.20 10.89
CA SER A 83 8.30 4.83 11.28
C SER A 83 7.21 4.64 10.21
N VAL A 84 7.59 4.45 8.94
CA VAL A 84 6.67 4.17 7.83
C VAL A 84 5.83 2.89 8.01
N ILE A 85 6.32 1.93 8.80
CA ILE A 85 5.63 0.66 9.12
C ILE A 85 5.17 0.58 10.58
N ALA A 86 5.26 1.69 11.33
CA ALA A 86 4.88 1.77 12.73
C ALA A 86 3.39 2.09 12.91
N ASP A 87 2.56 1.35 12.18
CA ASP A 87 1.12 1.51 12.10
C ASP A 87 0.38 0.56 13.05
N GLU A 88 -0.81 0.95 13.50
CA GLU A 88 -1.72 0.03 14.19
C GLU A 88 -2.28 -1.02 13.21
N PRO A 89 -2.72 -2.20 13.68
CA PRO A 89 -3.19 -3.27 12.79
C PRO A 89 -4.30 -2.84 11.82
N VAL A 90 -5.17 -1.91 12.21
CA VAL A 90 -6.22 -1.39 11.33
C VAL A 90 -5.63 -0.60 10.17
N ASP A 91 -4.68 0.31 10.45
CA ASP A 91 -4.00 1.08 9.40
C ASP A 91 -3.24 0.15 8.45
N GLN A 92 -2.52 -0.84 8.98
CA GLN A 92 -1.82 -1.84 8.17
C GLN A 92 -2.77 -2.63 7.27
N PHE A 93 -3.93 -3.04 7.80
CA PHE A 93 -4.94 -3.75 7.03
C PHE A 93 -5.46 -2.88 5.89
N VAL A 94 -5.86 -1.63 6.18
CA VAL A 94 -6.42 -0.72 5.18
C VAL A 94 -5.39 -0.39 4.10
N ARG A 95 -4.15 -0.08 4.47
CA ARG A 95 -3.06 0.22 3.52
C ARG A 95 -2.74 -0.98 2.61
N ALA A 96 -2.94 -2.21 3.08
CA ALA A 96 -2.75 -3.41 2.27
C ALA A 96 -3.94 -3.73 1.34
N MET A 97 -5.14 -3.17 1.57
CA MET A 97 -6.36 -3.48 0.81
C MET A 97 -6.24 -3.35 -0.71
N PRO A 98 -5.52 -2.36 -1.29
CA PRO A 98 -5.35 -2.30 -2.74
C PRO A 98 -4.77 -3.58 -3.35
N MET A 99 -3.91 -4.31 -2.61
CA MET A 99 -3.34 -5.60 -3.07
C MET A 99 -4.39 -6.72 -3.22
N LEU A 100 -5.58 -6.54 -2.63
CA LEU A 100 -6.73 -7.41 -2.79
C LEU A 100 -7.76 -6.82 -3.77
N LEU A 101 -8.07 -5.52 -3.64
CA LEU A 101 -9.14 -4.88 -4.41
C LEU A 101 -8.82 -4.76 -5.91
N PHE A 102 -7.59 -4.44 -6.28
CA PHE A 102 -7.20 -4.31 -7.68
C PHE A 102 -7.42 -5.62 -8.48
N PRO A 103 -6.89 -6.78 -8.04
CA PRO A 103 -7.09 -8.04 -8.75
C PRO A 103 -8.54 -8.57 -8.68
N LEU A 104 -9.41 -8.02 -7.81
CA LEU A 104 -10.85 -8.33 -7.85
C LEU A 104 -11.60 -7.61 -8.98
N VAL A 105 -11.06 -6.49 -9.47
CA VAL A 105 -11.73 -5.62 -10.45
C VAL A 105 -11.18 -5.82 -11.86
N ALA A 106 -9.87 -6.02 -12.00
CA ALA A 106 -9.20 -6.13 -13.30
C ALA A 106 -8.02 -7.10 -13.24
N PRO A 107 -7.54 -7.60 -14.39
CA PRO A 107 -6.31 -8.39 -14.45
C PRO A 107 -5.12 -7.57 -13.92
N VAL A 108 -4.53 -8.02 -12.82
CA VAL A 108 -3.38 -7.32 -12.25
C VAL A 108 -2.29 -8.33 -11.89
N ASN A 109 -1.07 -8.01 -12.29
CA ASN A 109 0.10 -8.83 -12.00
C ASN A 109 0.48 -8.70 -10.50
N MET A 110 0.56 -9.82 -9.80
CA MET A 110 0.89 -9.86 -8.37
C MET A 110 2.35 -9.50 -8.10
N ASP A 111 3.29 -9.88 -8.96
CA ASP A 111 4.71 -9.53 -8.81
C ASP A 111 4.91 -8.00 -8.85
N LEU A 112 4.13 -7.32 -9.70
CA LEU A 112 4.04 -5.87 -9.80
C LEU A 112 3.46 -5.27 -8.54
N LEU A 113 2.38 -5.83 -7.97
CA LEU A 113 1.80 -5.33 -6.72
C LEU A 113 2.77 -5.51 -5.55
N PHE A 114 3.43 -6.66 -5.43
CA PHE A 114 4.47 -6.86 -4.42
C PHE A 114 5.64 -5.88 -4.59
N SER A 115 6.06 -5.60 -5.84
CA SER A 115 7.13 -4.63 -6.11
C SER A 115 6.69 -3.20 -5.81
N LEU A 116 5.47 -2.81 -6.19
CA LEU A 116 4.92 -1.48 -5.96
C LEU A 116 4.75 -1.20 -4.45
N PHE A 117 4.17 -2.12 -3.69
CA PHE A 117 3.91 -1.92 -2.26
C PHE A 117 5.14 -2.21 -1.38
N GLY A 118 5.86 -3.31 -1.65
CA GLY A 118 6.99 -3.75 -0.84
C GLY A 118 8.30 -3.02 -1.12
N VAL A 119 8.46 -2.43 -2.31
CA VAL A 119 9.69 -1.73 -2.71
C VAL A 119 9.41 -0.25 -2.95
N PHE A 120 8.58 0.09 -3.93
CA PHE A 120 8.41 1.48 -4.37
C PHE A 120 7.79 2.36 -3.27
N PHE A 121 6.61 2.00 -2.77
CA PHE A 121 5.95 2.76 -1.70
C PHE A 121 6.71 2.69 -0.38
N TYR A 122 7.31 1.56 -0.04
CA TYR A 122 8.13 1.46 1.17
C TYR A 122 9.35 2.40 1.10
N ALA A 123 10.08 2.40 -0.01
CA ALA A 123 11.24 3.29 -0.20
C ALA A 123 10.83 4.77 -0.20
N TYR A 124 9.72 5.11 -0.87
CA TYR A 124 9.20 6.48 -0.85
C TYR A 124 8.74 6.90 0.54
N GLY A 125 8.05 6.02 1.27
CA GLY A 125 7.64 6.29 2.64
C GLY A 125 8.83 6.43 3.61
N VAL A 126 9.91 5.64 3.43
CA VAL A 126 11.17 5.86 4.17
C VAL A 126 11.71 7.27 3.91
N TYR A 127 11.73 7.71 2.64
CA TYR A 127 12.14 9.06 2.26
C TYR A 127 11.26 10.13 2.94
N LEU A 128 9.95 9.94 3.02
CA LEU A 128 9.08 10.91 3.70
C LEU A 128 9.31 10.98 5.23
N HIS A 129 9.91 9.96 5.83
CA HIS A 129 10.05 9.82 7.28
C HIS A 129 11.51 9.93 7.78
N TRP A 130 12.46 10.28 6.91
CA TRP A 130 13.88 10.36 7.29
C TRP A 130 14.33 11.75 7.75
N GLY A 131 13.41 12.73 7.81
CA GLY A 131 13.67 14.09 8.31
C GLY A 131 14.53 14.97 7.41
N TYR A 132 14.77 14.56 6.16
CA TYR A 132 15.49 15.32 5.16
C TYR A 132 14.56 15.76 4.02
N GLU A 133 14.49 17.07 3.80
CA GLU A 133 13.74 17.71 2.73
C GLU A 133 14.74 18.39 1.77
N PHE A 134 14.47 18.35 0.46
CA PHE A 134 15.30 19.07 -0.52
C PHE A 134 14.86 20.53 -0.56
N GLU A 135 15.82 21.46 -0.51
CA GLU A 135 15.57 22.92 -0.55
C GLU A 135 14.71 23.37 -1.74
N SER A 136 14.67 22.60 -2.83
CA SER A 136 13.90 22.93 -4.04
C SER A 136 12.45 22.43 -4.03
N ILE A 137 12.01 21.74 -2.98
CA ILE A 137 10.67 21.11 -2.89
C ILE A 137 9.88 21.67 -1.67
N ASP A 138 10.28 22.84 -1.15
CA ASP A 138 9.47 23.57 -0.17
C ASP A 138 8.12 23.94 -0.82
N ALA A 139 7.03 23.38 -0.30
CA ALA A 139 5.66 23.76 -0.58
C ALA A 139 5.03 24.43 0.66
#